data_AF-A0ABD1B6U2-F1
#
_entry.id   AF-A0ABD1B6U2-F1
#
_cell.length_a   1.000
_cell.length_b   1.000
_cell.length_c   1.000
_cell.angle_alpha   90.00
_cell.angle_beta   90.00
_cell.angle_gamma   90.00
#
_symmetry.space_group_name_H-M   'P 1'
#
loop_
_entity.id
_entity.type
_entity.pdbx_description
1 polymer ?
#
loop_
_entity_poly.entity_id
_entity_poly.type
_entity_poly.pdbx_seq_one_letter_code
_entity_poly.pdbx_strand_id
1 'polypeptide(L)'
;MAESKDHTEDEEWGKCFTVEAASLGTSNPMKVENNWIVDSGCSHHITGDEKLFSSLQHHDGKEAIITADNSIHHVEKEGTFVIKGDDGSPITLKNVYHVPGVKKNLLSW
;
A
#
# COMPACT_ATOMS: atom_id res chain seq x y z
N MET A 1 -41.26 21.93 5.93
CA MET A 1 -40.59 21.43 4.71
C MET A 1 -39.24 22.10 4.61
N ALA A 2 -38.19 21.32 4.85
CA ALA A 2 -36.82 21.52 4.40
C ALA A 2 -36.10 20.23 4.82
N GLU A 3 -36.13 19.23 3.95
CA GLU A 3 -35.17 18.13 3.98
C GLU A 3 -33.80 18.65 3.53
N SER A 4 -32.78 17.81 3.75
CA SER A 4 -31.39 17.87 3.27
C SER A 4 -30.38 18.33 4.35
N LYS A 5 -29.26 17.64 4.57
CA LYS A 5 -28.58 16.59 3.80
C LYS A 5 -28.03 15.53 4.77
N ASP A 6 -28.31 14.27 4.47
CA ASP A 6 -27.53 13.16 5.02
C ASP A 6 -26.17 13.22 4.33
N HIS A 7 -25.14 13.65 5.07
CA HIS A 7 -23.76 13.48 4.66
C HIS A 7 -23.37 12.07 5.06
N THR A 8 -23.55 11.13 4.13
CA THR A 8 -23.02 9.78 4.29
C THR A 8 -21.52 9.85 3.96
N GLU A 9 -20.71 10.15 4.98
CA GLU A 9 -19.29 9.85 4.94
C GLU A 9 -19.16 8.36 5.21
N ASP A 10 -19.18 7.56 4.14
CA ASP A 10 -18.78 6.16 4.22
C ASP A 10 -17.30 6.14 4.61
N GLU A 11 -17.02 6.05 5.91
CA GLU A 11 -15.68 5.79 6.43
C GLU A 11 -15.15 4.50 5.79
N GLU A 12 -14.19 4.65 4.87
CA GLU A 12 -13.48 3.58 4.17
C GLU A 12 -12.50 2.84 5.10
N TRP A 13 -12.87 2.62 6.36
CA TRP A 13 -12.03 1.97 7.39
C TRP A 13 -11.96 0.44 7.23
N GLY A 14 -12.69 -0.13 6.26
CA GLY A 14 -12.98 -1.56 6.19
C GLY A 14 -12.20 -2.39 5.17
N LYS A 15 -11.22 -1.84 4.42
CA LYS A 15 -10.50 -2.63 3.39
C LYS A 15 -9.28 -3.36 3.96
N CYS A 16 -9.49 -4.21 4.95
CA CYS A 16 -8.50 -5.23 5.33
C CYS A 16 -8.49 -6.30 4.23
N PHE A 17 -7.36 -6.48 3.53
CA PHE A 17 -7.18 -7.31 2.33
C PHE A 17 -8.16 -7.03 1.17
N THR A 18 -7.66 -6.52 0.03
CA THR A 18 -8.48 -6.39 -1.18
C THR A 18 -8.19 -7.53 -2.17
N VAL A 19 -9.17 -8.40 -2.40
CA VAL A 19 -9.20 -9.31 -3.56
C VAL A 19 -10.08 -8.66 -4.63
N GLU A 20 -9.51 -8.34 -5.78
CA GLU A 20 -10.26 -7.74 -6.88
C GLU A 20 -10.58 -8.81 -7.94
N ALA A 21 -11.86 -9.02 -8.21
CA ALA A 21 -12.30 -9.82 -9.35
C ALA A 21 -12.23 -8.96 -10.63
N ALA A 22 -11.36 -9.32 -11.56
CA ALA A 22 -11.24 -8.67 -12.86
C ALA A 22 -11.77 -9.57 -13.98
N SER A 23 -12.45 -8.99 -14.97
CA SER A 23 -12.85 -9.70 -16.19
C SER A 23 -11.65 -9.82 -17.13
N LEU A 24 -11.38 -11.02 -17.65
CA LEU A 24 -10.32 -11.23 -18.64
C LEU A 24 -10.67 -10.46 -19.92
N GLY A 25 -9.93 -9.39 -20.22
CA GLY A 25 -10.03 -8.64 -21.48
C GLY A 25 -10.14 -7.13 -21.35
N THR A 26 -10.41 -6.58 -20.16
CA THR A 26 -10.39 -5.14 -19.91
C THR A 26 -9.02 -4.70 -19.42
N SER A 27 -8.15 -4.25 -20.33
CA SER A 27 -6.92 -3.53 -19.98
C SER A 27 -7.23 -2.06 -19.68
N ASN A 28 -8.01 -1.78 -18.64
CA ASN A 28 -7.82 -0.48 -18.01
C ASN A 28 -6.47 -0.60 -17.29
N PRO A 29 -5.44 0.22 -17.61
CA PRO A 29 -4.39 0.43 -16.63
C PRO A 29 -5.13 0.99 -15.43
N MET A 30 -5.36 0.15 -14.41
CA MET A 30 -5.87 0.63 -13.13
C MET A 30 -4.96 1.80 -12.82
N LYS A 31 -5.51 3.01 -12.76
CA LYS A 31 -4.76 4.13 -12.22
C LYS A 31 -4.30 3.63 -10.86
N VAL A 32 -3.00 3.34 -10.76
CA VAL A 32 -2.35 3.14 -9.48
C VAL A 32 -2.30 4.55 -8.91
N GLU A 33 -3.46 5.04 -8.49
CA GLU A 33 -3.49 6.04 -7.44
C GLU A 33 -2.69 5.40 -6.29
N ASN A 34 -1.83 6.18 -5.66
CA ASN A 34 -0.94 5.75 -4.58
C ASN A 34 -1.74 5.37 -3.32
N ASN A 35 -2.74 4.51 -3.47
CA ASN A 35 -3.65 4.07 -2.45
C ASN A 35 -2.93 2.99 -1.67
N TRP A 36 -2.49 3.37 -0.49
CA TRP A 36 -1.99 2.46 0.52
C TRP A 36 -3.17 1.67 1.07
N ILE A 37 -3.03 0.35 1.08
CA ILE A 37 -3.98 -0.54 1.75
C ILE A 37 -3.46 -0.71 3.17
N VAL A 38 -4.25 -0.31 4.15
CA VAL A 38 -3.97 -0.62 5.55
C VAL A 38 -4.31 -2.08 5.77
N ASP A 39 -3.29 -2.87 6.11
CA ASP A 39 -3.40 -4.31 6.21
C ASP A 39 -2.81 -4.79 7.53
N SER A 40 -3.70 -5.06 8.49
CA SER A 40 -3.33 -5.62 9.80
C SER A 40 -2.77 -7.04 9.71
N GLY A 41 -2.92 -7.73 8.58
CA GLY A 41 -2.32 -9.03 8.33
C GLY A 41 -0.94 -8.95 7.66
N CYS A 42 -0.48 -7.75 7.30
CA CYS A 42 0.84 -7.57 6.72
C CYS A 42 1.89 -7.36 7.82
N SER A 43 3.04 -8.06 7.69
CA SER A 43 4.13 -7.94 8.66
C SER A 43 5.00 -6.70 8.46
N HIS A 44 4.99 -6.11 7.26
CA HIS A 44 5.86 -4.99 6.89
C HIS A 44 5.16 -4.05 5.92
N HIS A 45 5.55 -2.78 5.93
CA HIS A 45 5.14 -1.84 4.90
C HIS A 45 5.83 -2.19 3.57
N ILE A 46 5.09 -2.26 2.46
CA ILE A 46 5.62 -2.70 1.16
C ILE A 46 5.19 -1.74 0.06
N THR A 47 6.10 -1.44 -0.87
CA THR A 47 5.79 -0.75 -2.13
C THR A 47 6.68 -1.24 -3.27
N GLY A 48 6.17 -1.18 -4.50
CA GLY A 48 6.98 -1.37 -5.71
C GLY A 48 7.49 -0.06 -6.32
N ASP A 49 7.17 1.10 -5.74
CA ASP A 49 7.54 2.41 -6.28
C ASP A 49 8.69 3.04 -5.48
N GLU A 50 9.89 2.95 -6.05
CA GLU A 50 11.11 3.53 -5.49
C GLU A 50 11.04 5.06 -5.32
N LYS A 51 10.22 5.77 -6.11
CA LYS A 51 10.14 7.24 -6.09
C LYS A 51 9.51 7.79 -4.81
N LEU A 52 8.85 6.93 -4.06
CA LEU A 52 8.19 7.29 -2.82
C LEU A 52 9.21 7.57 -1.71
N PHE A 53 10.32 6.85 -1.68
CA PHE A 53 11.26 6.89 -0.56
C PHE A 53 11.96 8.24 -0.40
N SER A 54 11.98 8.73 0.85
CA SER A 54 12.82 9.87 1.25
C SER A 54 14.27 9.44 1.52
N SER A 55 14.46 8.18 1.91
CA SER A 55 15.76 7.53 2.03
C SER A 55 15.62 6.06 1.65
N LEU A 56 16.64 5.50 1.00
CA LEU A 56 16.61 4.14 0.49
C LEU A 56 18.01 3.56 0.49
N GLN A 57 18.13 2.32 0.94
CA GLN A 57 19.38 1.56 0.94
C GLN A 57 19.13 0.15 0.43
N HIS A 58 20.18 -0.52 -0.04
CA HIS A 58 20.07 -1.92 -0.44
C HIS A 58 19.74 -2.80 0.76
N HIS A 59 18.80 -3.72 0.59
CA HIS A 59 18.47 -4.71 1.60
C HIS A 59 19.51 -5.84 1.56
N ASP A 60 19.77 -6.50 2.69
CA ASP A 60 20.83 -7.52 2.78
C ASP A 60 20.47 -8.88 2.13
N GLY A 61 19.26 -8.97 1.57
CA GLY A 61 18.75 -10.12 0.84
C GLY A 61 18.33 -11.31 1.72
N LYS A 62 18.25 -11.14 3.05
CA LYS A 62 17.87 -12.25 3.95
C LYS A 62 16.36 -12.45 4.10
N GLU A 63 15.57 -11.52 3.58
CA GLU A 63 14.12 -11.51 3.72
C GLU A 63 13.42 -11.49 2.35
N ALA A 64 12.24 -12.09 2.33
CA ALA A 64 11.35 -12.12 1.18
C ALA A 64 9.90 -12.02 1.66
N ILE A 65 9.05 -11.44 0.82
CA ILE A 65 7.61 -11.40 1.05
C ILE A 65 7.00 -12.68 0.50
N ILE A 66 6.20 -13.34 1.33
CA ILE A 66 5.41 -14.52 0.95
C ILE A 66 3.94 -14.09 0.93
N THR A 67 3.28 -14.27 -0.21
CA THR A 67 1.87 -13.92 -0.41
C THR A 67 0.93 -15.10 -0.14
N ALA A 68 -0.39 -14.83 -0.13
CA ALA A 68 -1.41 -15.83 0.20
C ALA A 68 -1.45 -17.05 -0.74
N ASP A 69 -0.95 -16.90 -1.97
CA ASP A 69 -0.79 -17.97 -2.96
C ASP A 69 0.59 -18.66 -2.89
N ASN A 70 1.33 -18.44 -1.79
CA ASN A 70 2.70 -18.93 -1.57
C ASN A 70 3.73 -18.44 -2.59
N SER A 71 3.41 -17.41 -3.38
CA SER A 71 4.41 -16.77 -4.24
C SER A 71 5.44 -16.00 -3.38
N ILE A 72 6.68 -15.92 -3.88
CA ILE A 72 7.81 -15.33 -3.17
C ILE A 72 8.28 -14.10 -3.95
N HIS A 73 8.37 -12.96 -3.26
CA HIS A 73 8.88 -11.71 -3.80
C HIS A 73 10.11 -11.25 -3.01
N HIS A 74 11.22 -10.98 -3.71
CA HIS A 74 12.45 -10.55 -3.08
C HIS A 74 12.37 -9.08 -2.63
N VAL A 75 12.86 -8.81 -1.43
CA VAL A 75 13.09 -7.44 -0.96
C VAL A 75 14.44 -6.97 -1.53
N GLU A 76 14.41 -5.94 -2.36
CA GLU A 76 15.65 -5.40 -2.95
C GLU A 76 16.25 -4.27 -2.13
N LYS A 77 15.39 -3.43 -1.55
CA LYS A 77 15.78 -2.22 -0.85
C LYS A 77 14.85 -1.99 0.33
N GLU A 78 15.32 -1.23 1.30
CA GLU A 78 14.55 -0.80 2.45
C GLU A 78 14.80 0.68 2.73
N GLY A 79 13.82 1.36 3.31
CA GLY A 79 13.94 2.79 3.46
C GLY A 79 12.88 3.45 4.31
N THR A 80 12.93 4.78 4.30
CA THR A 80 11.95 5.63 4.96
C THR A 80 11.05 6.28 3.92
N PHE A 81 9.76 6.33 4.23
CA PHE A 81 8.72 6.99 3.45
C PHE A 81 8.00 8.02 4.30
N VAL A 82 7.66 9.17 3.71
CA VAL A 82 6.90 10.23 4.40
C VAL A 82 5.60 10.45 3.66
N ILE A 83 4.48 10.16 4.33
CA ILE A 83 3.13 10.50 3.85
C ILE A 83 2.61 11.73 4.57
N LYS A 84 1.63 12.37 3.94
CA LYS A 84 0.87 13.44 4.55
C LYS A 84 -0.38 12.84 5.18
N GLY A 85 -0.55 12.99 6.48
CA GLY A 85 -1.77 12.64 7.19
C GLY A 85 -2.92 13.58 6.83
N ASP A 86 -4.13 13.23 7.26
CA ASP A 86 -5.35 13.96 6.93
C ASP A 86 -5.37 15.39 7.50
N ASP A 87 -4.75 15.59 8.65
CA ASP A 87 -4.52 16.90 9.27
C ASP A 87 -3.37 17.69 8.62
N GLY A 88 -2.74 17.12 7.61
CA GLY A 88 -1.58 17.68 6.91
C GLY A 88 -0.24 17.47 7.61
N SER A 89 -0.21 16.79 8.75
CA SER A 89 1.02 16.45 9.46
C SER A 89 1.81 15.38 8.69
N PRO A 90 3.16 15.41 8.73
CA PRO A 90 3.96 14.37 8.11
C PRO A 90 3.97 13.12 8.99
N ILE A 91 3.61 11.97 8.41
CA ILE A 91 3.72 10.65 9.03
C ILE A 91 4.92 9.95 8.39
N THR A 92 5.88 9.55 9.23
CA THR A 92 7.10 8.88 8.79
C THR A 92 6.97 7.37 8.97
N LEU A 93 6.99 6.62 7.88
CA LEU A 93 7.08 5.16 7.87
C LEU A 93 8.54 4.76 7.71
N LYS A 94 9.04 3.94 8.62
CA LYS A 94 10.41 3.40 8.58
C LYS A 94 10.37 1.92 8.20
N ASN A 95 11.52 1.39 7.79
CA ASN A 95 11.68 -0.03 7.43
C ASN A 95 10.65 -0.46 6.37
N VAL A 96 10.37 0.43 5.41
CA VAL A 96 9.47 0.14 4.30
C VAL A 96 10.26 -0.65 3.26
N TYR A 97 9.73 -1.80 2.85
CA TYR A 97 10.35 -2.66 1.86
C TYR A 97 9.97 -2.24 0.44
N HIS A 98 11.01 -2.07 -0.38
CA HIS A 98 10.87 -1.98 -1.81
C HIS A 98 10.89 -3.39 -2.41
N VAL A 99 9.77 -3.79 -2.99
CA VAL A 99 9.56 -5.10 -3.58
C VAL A 99 9.14 -4.92 -5.03
N PRO A 100 10.07 -5.06 -5.99
CA PRO A 100 9.77 -4.85 -7.39
C PRO A 100 8.65 -5.76 -7.88
N GLY A 101 7.79 -5.21 -8.73
CA GLY A 101 6.70 -5.96 -9.36
C GLY A 101 5.41 -6.00 -8.54
N VAL A 102 5.43 -5.67 -7.24
CA VAL A 102 4.22 -5.46 -6.45
C VAL A 102 3.44 -4.26 -7.01
N LYS A 103 2.11 -4.41 -7.11
CA LYS A 103 1.22 -3.44 -7.77
C LYS A 103 0.43 -2.53 -6.82
N LYS A 104 0.39 -2.86 -5.53
CA LYS A 104 -0.32 -2.13 -4.49
C LYS A 104 0.61 -1.87 -3.32
N ASN A 105 0.48 -0.72 -2.68
CA ASN A 105 1.26 -0.40 -1.49
C ASN A 105 0.54 -0.94 -0.26
N LEU A 106 1.26 -1.59 0.66
CA LEU A 106 0.70 -2.13 1.90
C LEU A 106 1.27 -1.37 3.09
N LEU A 107 0.39 -0.96 3.99
CA LEU A 107 0.74 -0.34 5.27
C LEU A 107 0.43 -1.35 6.38
N SER A 108 1.47 -1.90 7.02
CA SER A 108 1.32 -2.68 8.26
C SER A 108 0.98 -1.75 9.43
N TRP A 109 0.09 -2.17 10.33
CA TRP A 109 -0.20 -1.47 11.59
C TRP A 109 0.12 -2.38 12.76
#